data_AF-A0AA92DT58-F1
#
_entry.id   AF-A0AA92DT58-F1
#
_cell.length_a   1.000
_cell.length_b   1.000
_cell.length_c   1.000
_cell.angle_alpha   90.00
_cell.angle_beta   90.00
_cell.angle_gamma   90.00
#
_symmetry.space_group_name_H-M   'P 1'
#
loop_
_entity.id
_entity.type
_entity.pdbx_description
1 polymer ?
#
loop_
_entity_poly.entity_id
_entity_poly.type
_entity_poly.pdbx_seq_one_letter_code
_entity_poly.pdbx_strand_id
1 'polypeptide(L)'
;MSHPDIAAGIVGQAAEPSQEAPAEGSAPPILSLHDYFRQEKPAAGPFLSGLRKAKPKGFEPDDVQAALRTLPETDPEFQKCFGLAQRALVEKSNSLAHACFQFVGQAVRQRLAAEFNLDIDLETPAPDVFQAVAYAVKPALADKKLEKRAMALLLAAALWLFRTRQLDYAHVITTLRELVQPPDNTKQDPTARQIQQNNYRFLAQFGSRAATLKALADFIGPWIAQAQHMRSEAARQEQAASALRRDKEALERALADAQADLAASRARLAEAESRVASLEKALDEERVGGRHRVTQVKADIQGFLTAQIMPLVADAGEAASLNPPRVHVVAERVETIGDRIGRKIEWLKSSD
;
A
#
# COMPACT_ATOMS: atom_id res chain seq x y z
N MET A 1 13.15 39.09 -59.44
CA MET A 1 13.01 37.65 -59.16
C MET A 1 14.39 37.12 -58.79
N SER A 2 14.65 36.51 -57.63
CA SER A 2 13.81 36.30 -56.42
C SER A 2 14.70 36.03 -55.18
N HIS A 3 14.17 36.21 -53.96
CA HIS A 3 14.72 35.69 -52.68
C HIS A 3 14.51 34.16 -52.56
N PRO A 4 15.24 33.38 -51.71
CA PRO A 4 15.36 33.41 -50.22
C PRO A 4 16.84 33.42 -49.71
N ASP A 5 17.29 33.31 -48.43
CA ASP A 5 16.79 33.46 -47.03
C ASP A 5 18.01 33.71 -46.07
N ILE A 6 17.98 34.20 -44.81
CA ILE A 6 17.39 33.79 -43.49
C ILE A 6 18.02 32.48 -42.92
N ALA A 7 18.56 32.34 -41.69
CA ALA A 7 18.83 33.18 -40.49
C ALA A 7 20.18 32.70 -39.83
N ALA A 8 21.00 33.48 -39.09
CA ALA A 8 20.85 34.14 -37.78
C ALA A 8 20.50 33.20 -36.58
N GLY A 9 21.10 33.30 -35.38
CA GLY A 9 22.28 34.08 -34.96
C GLY A 9 22.35 34.38 -33.43
N ILE A 10 23.57 34.54 -32.91
CA ILE A 10 23.96 35.11 -31.58
C ILE A 10 23.83 34.20 -30.34
N VAL A 11 24.84 34.30 -29.45
CA VAL A 11 25.00 33.58 -28.18
C VAL A 11 24.76 34.55 -27.00
N GLY A 12 24.24 34.04 -25.88
CA GLY A 12 23.71 34.88 -24.78
C GLY A 12 24.75 35.64 -23.96
N GLN A 13 24.33 36.81 -23.46
CA GLN A 13 24.93 37.51 -22.32
C GLN A 13 24.13 37.17 -21.04
N ALA A 14 24.82 37.10 -19.90
CA ALA A 14 24.16 36.91 -18.61
C ALA A 14 23.56 38.23 -18.12
N ALA A 15 22.27 38.22 -17.75
CA ALA A 15 21.61 39.35 -17.11
C ALA A 15 21.71 39.25 -15.59
N GLU A 16 21.97 40.38 -14.93
CA GLU A 16 21.99 40.48 -13.47
C GLU A 16 20.55 40.33 -12.89
N PRO A 17 20.40 39.86 -11.64
CA PRO A 17 19.09 39.73 -11.01
C PRO A 17 18.49 41.10 -10.71
N SER A 18 17.46 41.49 -11.47
CA SER A 18 16.74 42.75 -11.32
C SER A 18 16.25 42.97 -9.88
N GLN A 19 16.68 44.07 -9.27
CA GLN A 19 16.12 44.52 -8.00
C GLN A 19 14.74 45.14 -8.27
N GLU A 20 13.66 44.51 -7.79
CA GLU A 20 12.34 45.13 -7.78
C GLU A 20 12.35 46.36 -6.85
N ALA A 21 12.32 47.55 -7.45
CA ALA A 21 12.10 48.78 -6.70
C ALA A 21 10.69 48.75 -6.05
N PRO A 22 10.55 49.11 -4.77
CA PRO A 22 9.25 49.12 -4.11
C PRO A 22 8.36 50.24 -4.68
N ALA A 23 7.09 49.92 -4.94
CA ALA A 23 6.13 50.89 -5.45
C ALA A 23 5.89 52.05 -4.46
N GLU A 24 5.94 53.27 -4.97
CA GLU A 24 5.69 54.50 -4.21
C GLU A 24 4.28 54.48 -3.60
N GLY A 25 4.17 54.88 -2.33
CA GLY A 25 2.90 54.94 -1.59
C GLY A 25 2.61 53.78 -0.64
N SER A 26 3.39 52.68 -0.67
CA SER A 26 3.32 51.68 0.40
C SER A 26 4.00 52.19 1.67
N ALA A 27 3.27 52.20 2.80
CA ALA A 27 3.85 52.54 4.10
C ALA A 27 4.97 51.54 4.47
N PRO A 28 6.02 51.98 5.20
CA PRO A 28 7.14 51.12 5.54
C PRO A 28 6.66 49.86 6.27
N PRO A 29 7.22 48.67 5.97
CA PRO A 29 6.75 47.43 6.55
C PRO A 29 6.95 47.46 8.07
N ILE A 30 5.89 47.17 8.82
CA ILE A 30 5.96 47.04 10.27
C ILE A 30 6.73 45.77 10.62
N LEU A 31 7.80 45.92 11.41
CA LEU A 31 8.71 44.85 11.82
C LEU A 31 8.82 44.68 13.35
N SER A 32 8.06 45.45 14.13
CA SER A 32 7.97 45.39 15.59
C SER A 32 6.61 44.81 16.02
N LEU A 33 6.56 44.13 17.17
CA LEU A 33 5.32 43.73 17.81
C LEU A 33 4.55 44.94 18.31
N HIS A 34 5.23 45.89 18.95
CA HIS A 34 4.61 47.08 19.53
C HIS A 34 3.82 47.89 18.50
N ASP A 35 4.38 48.13 17.31
CA ASP A 35 3.70 48.90 16.26
C ASP A 35 2.71 48.03 15.46
N TYR A 36 2.84 46.70 15.50
CA TYR A 36 1.78 45.78 15.06
C TYR A 36 0.54 45.88 15.96
N PHE A 37 0.70 45.88 17.28
CA PHE A 37 -0.42 45.97 18.21
C PHE A 37 -1.06 47.38 18.23
N ARG A 38 -0.28 48.46 18.07
CA ARG A 38 -0.79 49.84 18.03
C ARG A 38 -1.70 50.17 16.84
N GLN A 39 -1.59 49.46 15.72
CA GLN A 39 -2.51 49.65 14.59
C GLN A 39 -3.95 49.32 14.99
N GLU A 40 -4.93 50.05 14.45
CA GLU A 40 -6.35 49.79 14.75
C GLU A 40 -6.79 48.39 14.27
N LYS A 41 -6.45 48.04 13.03
CA LYS A 41 -6.88 46.81 12.33
C LYS A 41 -5.69 46.08 11.65
N PRO A 42 -4.73 45.54 12.43
CA PRO A 42 -3.50 44.98 11.89
C PRO A 42 -3.72 43.60 11.25
N ALA A 43 -3.18 43.42 10.03
CA ALA A 43 -3.26 42.16 9.32
C ALA A 43 -2.02 41.29 9.61
N ALA A 44 -2.19 40.17 10.31
CA ALA A 44 -1.09 39.26 10.68
C ALA A 44 -0.34 38.67 9.46
N GLY A 45 -1.03 38.48 8.33
CA GLY A 45 -0.44 37.97 7.08
C GLY A 45 0.65 38.88 6.50
N PRO A 46 0.34 40.14 6.17
CA PRO A 46 1.33 41.15 5.78
C PRO A 46 2.47 41.32 6.78
N PHE A 47 2.18 41.39 8.09
CA PHE A 47 3.19 41.51 9.15
C PHE A 47 4.22 40.37 9.13
N LEU A 48 3.75 39.11 9.17
CA LEU A 48 4.63 37.94 9.12
C LEU A 48 5.36 37.81 7.77
N SER A 49 4.76 38.28 6.67
CA SER A 49 5.43 38.35 5.36
C SER A 49 6.57 39.38 5.35
N GLY A 50 6.37 40.55 5.98
CA GLY A 50 7.39 41.59 6.16
C GLY A 50 8.55 41.10 7.02
N LEU A 51 8.25 40.52 8.19
CA LEU A 51 9.23 39.87 9.06
C LEU A 51 10.01 38.77 8.32
N ARG A 52 9.34 37.90 7.54
CA ARG A 52 10.02 36.88 6.74
C ARG A 52 10.95 37.46 5.66
N LYS A 53 10.65 38.64 5.09
CA LYS A 53 11.58 39.36 4.20
C LYS A 53 12.79 39.90 4.98
N ALA A 54 12.57 40.48 6.15
CA ALA A 54 13.62 41.04 7.02
C ALA A 54 14.52 39.97 7.69
N LYS A 55 14.05 38.73 7.83
CA LYS A 55 14.75 37.58 8.44
C LYS A 55 15.32 37.86 9.85
N PRO A 56 14.53 38.42 10.80
CA PRO A 56 15.01 38.62 12.17
C PRO A 56 15.26 37.27 12.85
N LYS A 57 16.20 37.26 13.82
CA LYS A 57 16.51 36.05 14.62
C LYS A 57 15.42 35.73 15.64
N GLY A 58 14.67 36.74 16.07
CA GLY A 58 13.55 36.70 17.01
C GLY A 58 12.92 38.10 17.10
N PHE A 59 12.11 38.34 18.13
CA PHE A 59 11.71 39.69 18.51
C PHE A 59 12.67 40.22 19.59
N GLU A 60 12.98 41.51 19.57
CA GLU A 60 13.86 42.11 20.58
C GLU A 60 13.15 42.15 21.96
N PRO A 61 13.86 41.93 23.07
CA PRO A 61 13.25 41.88 24.40
C PRO A 61 12.46 43.16 24.76
N ASP A 62 12.96 44.33 24.37
CA ASP A 62 12.32 45.61 24.64
C ASP A 62 11.03 45.81 23.83
N ASP A 63 10.98 45.33 22.59
CA ASP A 63 9.77 45.34 21.74
C ASP A 63 8.69 44.39 22.30
N VAL A 64 9.11 43.19 22.73
CA VAL A 64 8.24 42.24 23.45
C VAL A 64 7.66 42.89 24.70
N GLN A 65 8.49 43.52 25.55
CA GLN A 65 8.04 44.16 26.78
C GLN A 65 7.18 45.41 26.54
N ALA A 66 7.48 46.22 25.52
CA ALA A 66 6.66 47.36 25.11
C ALA A 66 5.26 46.90 24.65
N ALA A 67 5.20 45.89 23.77
CA ALA A 67 3.95 45.32 23.29
C ALA A 67 3.11 44.74 24.45
N LEU A 68 3.71 43.94 25.33
CA LEU A 68 3.04 43.34 26.51
C LEU A 68 2.49 44.40 27.48
N ARG A 69 3.21 45.52 27.69
CA ARG A 69 2.73 46.62 28.53
C ARG A 69 1.53 47.35 27.93
N THR A 70 1.53 47.60 26.62
CA THR A 70 0.39 48.26 25.93
C THR A 70 -0.76 47.31 25.57
N LEU A 71 -0.61 46.00 25.76
CA LEU A 71 -1.58 44.99 25.32
C LEU A 71 -3.00 45.15 25.91
N PRO A 72 -3.19 45.57 27.18
CA PRO A 72 -4.53 45.82 27.74
C PRO A 72 -5.32 46.87 26.97
N GLU A 73 -4.65 47.90 26.46
CA GLU A 73 -5.22 49.03 25.73
C GLU A 73 -5.34 48.76 24.22
N THR A 74 -4.32 48.11 23.65
CA THR A 74 -4.19 47.91 22.20
C THR A 74 -4.89 46.65 21.69
N ASP A 75 -5.03 45.61 22.50
CA ASP A 75 -5.81 44.40 22.18
C ASP A 75 -6.73 44.00 23.35
N PRO A 76 -7.70 44.85 23.73
CA PRO A 76 -8.58 44.59 24.86
C PRO A 76 -9.44 43.34 24.65
N GLU A 77 -9.68 42.91 23.41
CA GLU A 77 -10.48 41.74 23.05
C GLU A 77 -9.63 40.48 22.75
N PHE A 78 -8.31 40.57 22.93
CA PHE A 78 -7.31 39.52 22.67
C PHE A 78 -7.34 38.93 21.22
N GLN A 79 -7.92 39.68 20.27
CA GLN A 79 -8.15 39.24 18.88
C GLN A 79 -6.89 39.33 18.04
N LYS A 80 -6.04 40.34 18.27
CA LYS A 80 -4.78 40.52 17.55
C LYS A 80 -3.79 39.43 17.97
N CYS A 81 -3.72 39.12 19.27
CA CYS A 81 -2.97 37.96 19.79
C CYS A 81 -3.45 36.63 19.19
N PHE A 82 -4.76 36.39 19.17
CA PHE A 82 -5.33 35.17 18.58
C PHE A 82 -5.08 35.07 17.06
N GLY A 83 -5.31 36.15 16.31
CA GLY A 83 -5.05 36.19 14.86
C GLY A 83 -3.57 36.03 14.50
N LEU A 84 -2.66 36.57 15.33
CA LEU A 84 -1.21 36.34 15.21
C LEU A 84 -0.87 34.86 15.44
N ALA A 85 -1.44 34.23 16.47
CA ALA A 85 -1.25 32.81 16.76
C ALA A 85 -1.78 31.91 15.62
N GLN A 86 -2.99 32.17 15.12
CA GLN A 86 -3.57 31.45 13.98
C GLN A 86 -2.68 31.56 12.73
N ARG A 87 -2.14 32.76 12.44
CA ARG A 87 -1.31 32.95 11.25
C ARG A 87 0.10 32.39 11.41
N ALA A 88 0.67 32.43 12.62
CA ALA A 88 1.96 31.81 12.94
C ALA A 88 1.92 30.27 12.83
N LEU A 89 0.76 29.63 13.04
CA LEU A 89 0.58 28.19 12.86
C LEU A 89 0.85 27.74 11.41
N VAL A 90 0.54 28.59 10.42
CA VAL A 90 0.69 28.31 8.98
C VAL A 90 1.86 29.05 8.33
N GLU A 91 2.75 29.65 9.13
CA GLU A 91 3.94 30.34 8.62
C GLU A 91 5.07 29.34 8.32
N LYS A 92 5.75 29.52 7.17
CA LYS A 92 6.80 28.62 6.67
C LYS A 92 8.10 28.73 7.45
N SER A 93 8.34 29.85 8.12
CA SER A 93 9.53 30.07 8.95
C SER A 93 9.32 29.55 10.37
N ASN A 94 9.92 28.40 10.69
CA ASN A 94 9.84 27.79 12.02
C ASN A 94 10.35 28.71 13.15
N SER A 95 11.40 29.49 12.92
CA SER A 95 11.95 30.41 13.93
C SER A 95 11.00 31.59 14.20
N LEU A 96 10.43 32.18 13.14
CA LEU A 96 9.45 33.26 13.27
C LEU A 96 8.17 32.76 13.95
N ALA A 97 7.67 31.59 13.56
CA ALA A 97 6.53 30.97 14.22
C ALA A 97 6.81 30.75 15.72
N HIS A 98 7.97 30.19 16.07
CA HIS A 98 8.36 29.99 17.47
C HIS A 98 8.42 31.32 18.24
N ALA A 99 9.03 32.38 17.67
CA ALA A 99 9.08 33.71 18.29
C ALA A 99 7.66 34.28 18.55
N CYS A 100 6.73 34.13 17.59
CA CYS A 100 5.33 34.53 17.78
C CYS A 100 4.65 33.73 18.91
N PHE A 101 4.88 32.42 18.99
CA PHE A 101 4.28 31.60 20.05
C PHE A 101 4.91 31.85 21.44
N GLN A 102 6.19 32.24 21.51
CA GLN A 102 6.81 32.72 22.75
C GLN A 102 6.20 34.04 23.23
N PHE A 103 5.92 34.98 22.32
CA PHE A 103 5.19 36.21 22.65
C PHE A 103 3.76 35.91 23.10
N VAL A 104 3.01 35.11 22.33
CA VAL A 104 1.62 34.74 22.67
C VAL A 104 1.56 34.02 24.02
N GLY A 105 2.51 33.14 24.35
CA GLY A 105 2.60 32.49 25.66
C GLY A 105 2.93 33.42 26.83
N GLN A 106 3.55 34.58 26.58
CA GLN A 106 3.70 35.64 27.59
C GLN A 106 2.41 36.45 27.73
N ALA A 107 1.82 36.87 26.61
CA ALA A 107 0.56 37.61 26.57
C ALA A 107 -0.62 36.85 27.22
N VAL A 108 -0.73 35.54 26.96
CA VAL A 108 -1.75 34.65 27.55
C VAL A 108 -1.59 34.59 29.07
N ARG A 109 -0.37 34.34 29.57
CA ARG A 109 -0.10 34.26 31.01
C ARG A 109 -0.35 35.59 31.73
N GLN A 110 0.15 36.70 31.18
CA GLN A 110 -0.09 38.04 31.73
C GLN A 110 -1.59 38.35 31.82
N ARG A 111 -2.38 38.03 30.78
CA ARG A 111 -3.82 38.26 30.75
C ARG A 111 -4.58 37.38 31.75
N LEU A 112 -4.17 36.11 31.92
CA LEU A 112 -4.78 35.17 32.86
C LEU A 112 -4.48 35.50 34.33
N ALA A 113 -3.24 35.88 34.63
CA ALA A 113 -2.88 36.37 35.96
C ALA A 113 -3.65 37.65 36.32
N ALA A 114 -3.72 38.62 35.39
CA ALA A 114 -4.35 39.91 35.63
C ALA A 114 -5.89 39.89 35.71
N GLU A 115 -6.57 39.06 34.91
CA GLU A 115 -8.05 39.06 34.84
C GLU A 115 -8.72 37.88 35.53
N PHE A 116 -8.01 36.77 35.71
CA PHE A 116 -8.57 35.50 36.23
C PHE A 116 -7.84 34.97 37.47
N ASN A 117 -6.80 35.67 37.94
CA ASN A 117 -5.93 35.24 39.05
C ASN A 117 -5.36 33.82 38.84
N LEU A 118 -5.12 33.44 37.59
CA LEU A 118 -4.50 32.17 37.20
C LEU A 118 -3.06 32.45 36.73
N ASP A 119 -2.10 32.20 37.62
CA ASP A 119 -0.71 32.05 37.20
C ASP A 119 -0.50 30.65 36.59
N ILE A 120 0.41 30.54 35.61
CA ILE A 120 0.69 29.30 34.90
C ILE A 120 2.14 28.89 35.17
N ASP A 121 2.27 27.88 36.02
CA ASP A 121 3.45 27.03 36.06
C ASP A 121 3.70 26.36 34.70
N LEU A 122 4.96 26.34 34.28
CA LEU A 122 5.40 25.75 33.02
C LEU A 122 5.91 24.30 33.17
N GLU A 123 6.06 23.80 34.40
CA GLU A 123 6.35 22.38 34.66
C GLU A 123 5.07 21.54 34.56
N THR A 124 3.97 22.00 35.17
CA THR A 124 2.62 21.41 35.09
C THR A 124 2.25 21.02 33.65
N PRO A 125 1.79 19.79 33.37
CA PRO A 125 1.57 19.31 32.00
C PRO A 125 0.64 20.18 31.14
N ALA A 126 0.90 20.23 29.84
CA ALA A 126 0.12 21.05 28.91
C ALA A 126 -1.40 20.74 28.86
N PRO A 127 -1.86 19.48 29.00
CA PRO A 127 -3.29 19.17 29.15
C PRO A 127 -3.91 19.84 30.38
N ASP A 128 -3.26 19.68 31.54
CA ASP A 128 -3.73 20.20 32.82
C ASP A 128 -3.74 21.74 32.84
N VAL A 129 -2.71 22.37 32.26
CA VAL A 129 -2.68 23.83 32.04
C VAL A 129 -3.85 24.26 31.15
N PHE A 130 -4.13 23.55 30.04
CA PHE A 130 -5.26 23.92 29.19
C PHE A 130 -6.61 23.76 29.90
N GLN A 131 -6.77 22.72 30.70
CA GLN A 131 -7.97 22.49 31.51
C GLN A 131 -8.13 23.56 32.62
N ALA A 132 -7.05 23.99 33.26
CA ALA A 132 -7.06 25.09 34.21
C ALA A 132 -7.46 26.42 33.56
N VAL A 133 -6.89 26.75 32.39
CA VAL A 133 -7.29 27.92 31.59
C VAL A 133 -8.77 27.85 31.21
N ALA A 134 -9.22 26.69 30.73
CA ALA A 134 -10.62 26.45 30.36
C ALA A 134 -11.58 26.72 31.53
N TYR A 135 -11.34 26.15 32.71
CA TYR A 135 -12.20 26.41 33.88
C TYR A 135 -12.13 27.86 34.36
N ALA A 136 -10.95 28.50 34.34
CA ALA A 136 -10.80 29.89 34.75
C ALA A 136 -11.60 30.86 33.86
N VAL A 137 -11.58 30.68 32.53
CA VAL A 137 -12.35 31.54 31.60
C VAL A 137 -13.84 31.17 31.49
N LYS A 138 -14.27 30.01 32.03
CA LYS A 138 -15.65 29.51 31.93
C LYS A 138 -16.73 30.51 32.37
N PRO A 139 -16.58 31.31 33.46
CA PRO A 139 -17.56 32.34 33.82
C PRO A 139 -17.62 33.48 32.80
N ALA A 140 -16.48 33.90 32.26
CA ALA A 140 -16.42 34.96 31.24
C ALA A 140 -16.99 34.49 29.89
N LEU A 141 -16.94 33.19 29.58
CA LEU A 141 -17.68 32.58 28.46
C LEU A 141 -19.22 32.57 28.66
N ALA A 142 -19.73 32.90 29.85
CA ALA A 142 -21.17 33.08 30.08
C ALA A 142 -21.65 34.54 29.92
N ASP A 143 -20.78 35.53 30.18
CA ASP A 143 -21.10 36.95 30.00
C ASP A 143 -20.93 37.39 28.54
N LYS A 144 -22.00 37.89 27.92
CA LYS A 144 -21.99 38.44 26.55
C LYS A 144 -20.96 39.56 26.32
N LYS A 145 -20.55 40.29 27.36
CA LYS A 145 -19.51 41.33 27.28
C LYS A 145 -18.09 40.77 27.25
N LEU A 146 -17.87 39.59 27.81
CA LEU A 146 -16.53 39.00 28.00
C LEU A 146 -16.31 37.75 27.13
N GLU A 147 -17.38 37.12 26.64
CA GLU A 147 -17.39 35.89 25.84
C GLU A 147 -16.38 35.92 24.68
N LYS A 148 -16.34 37.04 23.94
CA LYS A 148 -15.45 37.20 22.79
C LYS A 148 -13.97 37.24 23.19
N ARG A 149 -13.63 37.98 24.26
CA ARG A 149 -12.28 38.05 24.84
C ARG A 149 -11.85 36.71 25.42
N ALA A 150 -12.72 36.10 26.22
CA ALA A 150 -12.50 34.80 26.85
C ALA A 150 -12.28 33.68 25.82
N MET A 151 -13.05 33.68 24.73
CA MET A 151 -12.86 32.71 23.64
C MET A 151 -11.54 32.93 22.90
N ALA A 152 -11.16 34.17 22.59
CA ALA A 152 -9.88 34.44 21.92
C ALA A 152 -8.67 34.08 22.80
N LEU A 153 -8.75 34.36 24.11
CA LEU A 153 -7.75 33.96 25.10
C LEU A 153 -7.62 32.44 25.19
N LEU A 154 -8.75 31.71 25.26
CA LEU A 154 -8.77 30.25 25.30
C LEU A 154 -8.17 29.62 24.04
N LEU A 155 -8.55 30.09 22.85
CA LEU A 155 -8.06 29.55 21.59
C LEU A 155 -6.59 29.94 21.32
N ALA A 156 -6.15 31.12 21.78
CA ALA A 156 -4.73 31.49 21.76
C ALA A 156 -3.89 30.63 22.72
N ALA A 157 -4.41 30.30 23.92
CA ALA A 157 -3.78 29.37 24.83
C ALA A 157 -3.69 27.96 24.24
N ALA A 158 -4.76 27.46 23.59
CA ALA A 158 -4.76 26.17 22.89
C ALA A 158 -3.65 26.11 21.81
N LEU A 159 -3.56 27.14 20.97
CA LEU A 159 -2.56 27.23 19.90
C LEU A 159 -1.12 27.33 20.44
N TRP A 160 -0.92 28.09 21.51
CA TRP A 160 0.38 28.20 22.20
C TRP A 160 0.83 26.85 22.77
N LEU A 161 -0.03 26.17 23.54
CA LEU A 161 0.28 24.89 24.16
C LEU A 161 0.45 23.78 23.12
N PHE A 162 -0.36 23.76 22.06
CA PHE A 162 -0.21 22.86 20.91
C PHE A 162 1.19 23.01 20.29
N ARG A 163 1.61 24.24 19.97
CA ARG A 163 2.85 24.48 19.23
C ARG A 163 4.12 24.40 20.08
N THR A 164 4.05 24.73 21.37
CA THR A 164 5.24 24.81 22.25
C THR A 164 5.37 23.66 23.24
N ARG A 165 4.27 23.01 23.64
CA ARG A 165 4.25 21.94 24.66
C ARG A 165 3.50 20.67 24.22
N GLN A 166 3.31 20.49 22.91
CA GLN A 166 2.74 19.28 22.28
C GLN A 166 1.35 18.87 22.80
N LEU A 167 0.50 19.84 23.17
CA LEU A 167 -0.89 19.57 23.55
C LEU A 167 -1.66 18.91 22.39
N ASP A 168 -2.27 17.76 22.65
CA ASP A 168 -3.06 17.01 21.66
C ASP A 168 -4.38 17.72 21.31
N TYR A 169 -4.71 17.73 20.01
CA TYR A 169 -5.99 18.22 19.49
C TYR A 169 -7.18 17.44 20.06
N ALA A 170 -7.04 16.15 20.37
CA ALA A 170 -8.11 15.36 20.97
C ALA A 170 -8.42 15.83 22.40
N HIS A 171 -7.39 16.23 23.17
CA HIS A 171 -7.58 16.82 24.49
C HIS A 171 -8.24 18.21 24.36
N VAL A 172 -7.78 19.07 23.45
CA VAL A 172 -8.40 20.38 23.18
C VAL A 172 -9.90 20.25 22.85
N ILE A 173 -10.26 19.33 21.95
CA ILE A 173 -11.66 19.08 21.56
C ILE A 173 -12.48 18.56 22.76
N THR A 174 -11.89 17.69 23.59
CA THR A 174 -12.57 17.14 24.78
C THR A 174 -12.83 18.23 25.82
N THR A 175 -11.83 19.04 26.17
CA THR A 175 -11.98 20.16 27.11
C THR A 175 -12.99 21.19 26.60
N LEU A 176 -12.96 21.54 25.30
CA LEU A 176 -13.94 22.45 24.68
C LEU A 176 -15.36 21.85 24.70
N ARG A 177 -15.51 20.53 24.56
CA ARG A 177 -16.80 19.85 24.72
C ARG A 177 -17.29 19.96 26.15
N GLU A 178 -16.48 19.61 27.15
CA GLU A 178 -16.86 19.65 28.58
C GLU A 178 -17.18 21.06 29.11
N LEU A 179 -16.58 22.10 28.51
CA LEU A 179 -16.94 23.49 28.80
C LEU A 179 -18.40 23.80 28.47
N VAL A 180 -18.92 23.25 27.37
CA VAL A 180 -20.24 23.59 26.81
C VAL A 180 -21.31 22.53 27.13
N GLN A 181 -20.93 21.26 27.11
CA GLN A 181 -21.71 20.11 27.55
C GLN A 181 -20.90 19.40 28.64
N PRO A 182 -21.05 19.76 29.94
CA PRO A 182 -20.47 18.95 31.01
C PRO A 182 -21.03 17.52 30.92
N PRO A 183 -20.24 16.49 31.25
CA PRO A 183 -20.66 15.11 31.08
C PRO A 183 -21.89 14.78 31.94
N ASP A 184 -22.94 14.25 31.32
CA ASP A 184 -24.04 13.60 32.03
C ASP A 184 -23.48 12.36 32.73
N ASN A 185 -23.43 12.37 34.07
CA ASN A 185 -22.84 11.29 34.89
C ASN A 185 -23.66 9.98 34.87
N THR A 186 -24.71 9.89 34.06
CA THR A 186 -25.46 8.67 33.77
C THR A 186 -24.67 7.76 32.84
N LYS A 187 -24.22 6.60 33.35
CA LYS A 187 -23.35 5.62 32.66
C LYS A 187 -24.04 4.81 31.53
N GLN A 188 -24.79 5.47 30.66
CA GLN A 188 -25.41 4.86 29.48
C GLN A 188 -24.89 5.55 28.22
N ASP A 189 -24.41 4.77 27.25
CA ASP A 189 -24.11 5.30 25.93
C ASP A 189 -25.36 5.96 25.34
N PRO A 190 -25.32 7.27 25.03
CA PRO A 190 -26.52 7.99 24.62
C PRO A 190 -26.98 7.45 23.26
N THR A 191 -28.23 7.01 23.18
CA THR A 191 -28.82 6.52 21.93
C THR A 191 -28.74 7.61 20.85
N ALA A 192 -28.70 7.22 19.57
CA ALA A 192 -28.63 8.18 18.46
C ALA A 192 -29.70 9.29 18.54
N ARG A 193 -30.90 8.97 19.06
CA ARG A 193 -31.99 9.92 19.30
C ARG A 193 -31.69 10.91 20.43
N GLN A 194 -31.06 10.48 21.52
CA GLN A 194 -30.59 11.35 22.60
C GLN A 194 -29.42 12.24 22.14
N ILE A 195 -28.47 11.70 21.36
CA ILE A 195 -27.40 12.50 20.73
C ILE A 195 -28.01 13.59 19.84
N GLN A 196 -28.98 13.23 18.99
CA GLN A 196 -29.63 14.17 18.10
C GLN A 196 -30.44 15.24 18.85
N GLN A 197 -31.16 14.86 19.92
CA GLN A 197 -31.89 15.81 20.78
C GLN A 197 -30.94 16.74 21.55
N ASN A 198 -29.82 16.24 22.07
CA ASN A 198 -28.80 17.05 22.74
C ASN A 198 -28.13 18.01 21.75
N ASN A 199 -27.88 17.58 20.51
CA ASN A 199 -27.38 18.45 19.44
C ASN A 199 -28.38 19.56 19.06
N TYR A 200 -29.68 19.25 18.93
CA TYR A 200 -30.70 20.29 18.68
C TYR A 200 -30.85 21.25 19.87
N ARG A 201 -30.81 20.75 21.11
CA ARG A 201 -30.85 21.58 22.33
C ARG A 201 -29.64 22.50 22.45
N PHE A 202 -28.45 21.99 22.12
CA PHE A 202 -27.21 22.76 22.01
C PHE A 202 -27.33 23.86 20.95
N LEU A 203 -27.78 23.53 19.72
CA LEU A 203 -27.97 24.51 18.65
C LEU A 203 -29.00 25.59 19.03
N ALA A 204 -30.08 25.21 19.73
CA ALA A 204 -31.07 26.16 20.25
C ALA A 204 -30.48 27.10 21.33
N GLN A 205 -29.70 26.58 22.28
CA GLN A 205 -29.02 27.41 23.29
C GLN A 205 -28.01 28.39 22.68
N PHE A 206 -27.35 28.00 21.57
CA PHE A 206 -26.39 28.84 20.86
C PHE A 206 -26.99 29.71 19.75
N GLY A 207 -28.33 29.77 19.61
CA GLY A 207 -29.00 30.59 18.59
C GLY A 207 -28.70 32.10 18.63
N SER A 208 -28.18 32.61 19.76
CA SER A 208 -27.70 34.01 19.90
C SER A 208 -26.17 34.18 19.83
N ARG A 209 -25.43 33.09 19.55
CA ARG A 209 -23.95 32.99 19.64
C ARG A 209 -23.30 32.52 18.33
N ALA A 210 -23.89 32.89 17.18
CA ALA A 210 -23.44 32.45 15.87
C ALA A 210 -21.96 32.79 15.56
N ALA A 211 -21.45 33.94 16.04
CA ALA A 211 -20.04 34.30 15.89
C ALA A 211 -19.10 33.36 16.67
N THR A 212 -19.47 32.98 17.89
CA THR A 212 -18.72 32.06 18.76
C THR A 212 -18.73 30.64 18.20
N LEU A 213 -19.89 30.17 17.71
CA LEU A 213 -19.98 28.89 16.99
C LEU A 213 -19.12 28.91 15.71
N LYS A 214 -19.12 30.00 14.95
CA LYS A 214 -18.27 30.13 13.76
C LYS A 214 -16.79 30.08 14.13
N ALA A 215 -16.34 30.82 15.14
CA ALA A 215 -14.93 30.80 15.56
C ALA A 215 -14.46 29.39 15.98
N LEU A 216 -15.31 28.62 16.67
CA LEU A 216 -15.04 27.22 17.01
C LEU A 216 -15.07 26.30 15.77
N ALA A 217 -15.99 26.51 14.84
CA ALA A 217 -16.07 25.74 13.60
C ALA A 217 -14.88 26.00 12.66
N ASP A 218 -14.45 27.26 12.52
CA ASP A 218 -13.28 27.67 11.75
C ASP A 218 -11.97 27.14 12.39
N PHE A 219 -11.93 26.99 13.72
CA PHE A 219 -10.79 26.42 14.46
C PHE A 219 -10.70 24.88 14.36
N ILE A 220 -11.80 24.16 14.58
CA ILE A 220 -11.83 22.68 14.61
C ILE A 220 -12.01 22.08 13.19
N GLY A 221 -12.57 22.84 12.25
CA GLY A 221 -12.88 22.42 10.88
C GLY A 221 -11.71 21.75 10.13
N PRO A 222 -10.48 22.32 10.13
CA PRO A 222 -9.32 21.70 9.49
C PRO A 222 -8.99 20.31 10.09
N TRP A 223 -9.15 20.13 11.40
CA TRP A 223 -8.92 18.84 12.06
C TRP A 223 -10.03 17.83 11.75
N ILE A 224 -11.28 18.28 11.62
CA ILE A 224 -12.40 17.43 11.15
C ILE A 224 -12.15 16.97 9.71
N ALA A 225 -11.73 17.87 8.82
CA ALA A 225 -11.41 17.53 7.44
C ALA A 225 -10.24 16.52 7.36
N GLN A 226 -9.18 16.71 8.14
CA GLN A 226 -8.07 15.76 8.22
C GLN A 226 -8.55 14.40 8.76
N ALA A 227 -9.35 14.36 9.83
CA ALA A 227 -9.87 13.12 10.39
C ALA A 227 -10.80 12.36 9.42
N GLN A 228 -11.60 13.08 8.63
CA GLN A 228 -12.41 12.50 7.55
C GLN A 228 -11.53 11.94 6.41
N HIS A 229 -10.48 12.67 6.01
CA HIS A 229 -9.52 12.23 5.00
C HIS A 229 -8.80 10.95 5.44
N MET A 230 -8.22 10.91 6.65
CA MET A 230 -7.54 9.73 7.20
C MET A 230 -8.49 8.52 7.29
N ARG A 231 -9.76 8.72 7.68
CA ARG A 231 -10.77 7.64 7.68
C ARG A 231 -11.08 7.13 6.27
N SER A 232 -11.14 8.02 5.27
CA SER A 232 -11.35 7.62 3.87
C SER A 232 -10.17 6.85 3.29
N GLU A 233 -8.94 7.16 3.72
CA GLU A 233 -7.74 6.42 3.32
C GLU A 233 -7.63 5.07 4.01
N ALA A 234 -7.89 4.99 5.31
CA ALA A 234 -7.96 3.72 6.04
C ALA A 234 -9.01 2.77 5.41
N ALA A 235 -10.18 3.29 5.03
CA ALA A 235 -11.21 2.51 4.34
C ALA A 235 -10.75 2.00 2.95
N ARG A 236 -10.02 2.82 2.18
CA ARG A 236 -9.41 2.39 0.90
C ARG A 236 -8.31 1.34 1.10
N GLN A 237 -7.49 1.49 2.14
CA GLN A 237 -6.43 0.54 2.47
C GLN A 237 -6.99 -0.81 2.90
N GLU A 238 -8.02 -0.86 3.74
CA GLU A 238 -8.68 -2.13 4.10
C GLU A 238 -9.37 -2.78 2.89
N GLN A 239 -10.00 -1.99 2.00
CA GLN A 239 -10.54 -2.51 0.74
C GLN A 239 -9.44 -3.14 -0.12
N ALA A 240 -8.31 -2.47 -0.32
CA ALA A 240 -7.17 -3.00 -1.09
C ALA A 240 -6.56 -4.25 -0.43
N ALA A 241 -6.39 -4.26 0.90
CA ALA A 241 -5.93 -5.42 1.65
C ALA A 241 -6.91 -6.61 1.53
N SER A 242 -8.22 -6.35 1.53
CA SER A 242 -9.24 -7.38 1.34
C SER A 242 -9.26 -7.97 -0.07
N ALA A 243 -8.92 -7.18 -1.10
CA ALA A 243 -8.74 -7.67 -2.47
C ALA A 243 -7.48 -8.54 -2.58
N LEU A 244 -6.32 -8.03 -2.13
CA LEU A 244 -5.05 -8.76 -2.13
C LEU A 244 -5.11 -10.10 -1.37
N ARG A 245 -5.90 -10.20 -0.30
CA ARG A 245 -6.17 -11.48 0.38
C ARG A 245 -6.90 -12.48 -0.53
N ARG A 246 -7.96 -12.06 -1.24
CA ARG A 246 -8.71 -12.92 -2.19
C ARG A 246 -7.85 -13.34 -3.38
N ASP A 247 -7.07 -12.41 -3.92
CA ASP A 247 -6.17 -12.67 -5.04
C ASP A 247 -5.07 -13.68 -4.63
N LYS A 248 -4.51 -13.53 -3.42
CA LYS A 248 -3.59 -14.51 -2.84
C LYS A 248 -4.25 -15.88 -2.67
N GLU A 249 -5.45 -15.96 -2.09
CA GLU A 249 -6.17 -17.24 -1.95
C GLU A 249 -6.47 -17.90 -3.31
N ALA A 250 -6.80 -17.11 -4.33
CA ALA A 250 -7.03 -17.62 -5.69
C ALA A 250 -5.75 -18.17 -6.33
N LEU A 251 -4.62 -17.48 -6.14
CA LEU A 251 -3.30 -17.94 -6.59
C LEU A 251 -2.82 -19.16 -5.81
N GLU A 252 -3.09 -19.27 -4.51
CA GLU A 252 -2.76 -20.44 -3.70
C GLU A 252 -3.56 -21.68 -4.13
N ARG A 253 -4.85 -21.53 -4.49
CA ARG A 253 -5.66 -22.60 -5.10
C ARG A 253 -5.09 -23.01 -6.47
N ALA A 254 -4.90 -22.05 -7.38
CA ALA A 254 -4.37 -22.32 -8.72
C ALA A 254 -2.97 -22.98 -8.70
N LEU A 255 -2.13 -22.63 -7.71
CA LEU A 255 -0.84 -23.28 -7.49
C LEU A 255 -0.99 -24.74 -7.02
N ALA A 256 -1.94 -25.02 -6.11
CA ALA A 256 -2.22 -26.39 -5.66
C ALA A 256 -2.78 -27.25 -6.80
N ASP A 257 -3.71 -26.72 -7.60
CA ASP A 257 -4.28 -27.40 -8.77
C ASP A 257 -3.18 -27.71 -9.80
N ALA A 258 -2.33 -26.73 -10.13
CA ALA A 258 -1.20 -26.93 -11.05
C ALA A 258 -0.16 -27.93 -10.52
N GLN A 259 0.04 -28.02 -9.20
CA GLN A 259 0.90 -29.04 -8.59
C GLN A 259 0.28 -30.45 -8.68
N ALA A 260 -1.05 -30.57 -8.52
CA ALA A 260 -1.76 -31.83 -8.70
C ALA A 260 -1.72 -32.32 -10.16
N ASP A 261 -1.96 -31.43 -11.13
CA ASP A 261 -1.85 -31.73 -12.56
C ASP A 261 -0.43 -32.13 -12.97
N LEU A 262 0.60 -31.46 -12.43
CA LEU A 262 2.01 -31.82 -12.63
C LEU A 262 2.31 -33.23 -12.08
N ALA A 263 1.80 -33.57 -10.89
CA ALA A 263 1.97 -34.88 -10.28
C ALA A 263 1.26 -35.98 -11.08
N ALA A 264 0.01 -35.75 -11.49
CA ALA A 264 -0.76 -36.67 -12.32
C ALA A 264 -0.12 -36.88 -13.70
N SER A 265 0.42 -35.83 -14.31
CA SER A 265 1.14 -35.90 -15.59
C SER A 265 2.45 -36.70 -15.48
N ARG A 266 3.20 -36.52 -14.39
CA ARG A 266 4.40 -37.33 -14.10
C ARG A 266 4.09 -38.81 -13.88
N ALA A 267 3.00 -39.12 -13.17
CA ALA A 267 2.56 -40.49 -12.98
C ALA A 267 2.19 -41.18 -14.31
N ARG A 268 1.44 -40.49 -15.18
CA ARG A 268 1.11 -40.99 -16.53
C ARG A 268 2.34 -41.17 -17.42
N LEU A 269 3.35 -40.30 -17.30
CA LEU A 269 4.61 -40.43 -18.03
C LEU A 269 5.37 -41.69 -17.59
N ALA A 270 5.54 -41.90 -16.28
CA ALA A 270 6.22 -43.09 -15.76
C ALA A 270 5.48 -44.40 -16.10
N GLU A 271 4.14 -44.39 -16.10
CA GLU A 271 3.33 -45.53 -16.57
C GLU A 271 3.57 -45.80 -18.07
N ALA A 272 3.58 -44.75 -18.90
CA ALA A 272 3.83 -44.88 -20.34
C ALA A 272 5.25 -45.40 -20.63
N GLU A 273 6.27 -44.86 -19.96
CA GLU A 273 7.67 -45.31 -20.05
C GLU A 273 7.81 -46.79 -19.65
N SER A 274 7.21 -47.19 -18.51
CA SER A 274 7.17 -48.60 -18.09
C SER A 274 6.46 -49.50 -19.10
N ARG A 275 5.43 -49.00 -19.78
CA ARG A 275 4.70 -49.78 -20.79
C ARG A 275 5.48 -49.90 -22.09
N VAL A 276 6.20 -48.86 -22.52
CA VAL A 276 7.15 -48.92 -23.64
C VAL A 276 8.23 -49.97 -23.37
N ALA A 277 8.91 -49.89 -22.22
CA ALA A 277 9.96 -50.85 -21.87
C ALA A 277 9.46 -52.32 -21.81
N SER A 278 8.22 -52.54 -21.37
CA SER A 278 7.60 -53.88 -21.38
C SER A 278 7.29 -54.40 -22.79
N LEU A 279 6.87 -53.51 -23.71
CA LEU A 279 6.59 -53.85 -25.11
C LEU A 279 7.88 -54.07 -25.91
N GLU A 280 8.93 -53.29 -25.65
CA GLU A 280 10.26 -53.49 -26.23
C GLU A 280 10.84 -54.86 -25.82
N LYS A 281 10.75 -55.22 -24.53
CA LYS A 281 11.16 -56.54 -24.03
C LYS A 281 10.38 -57.67 -24.69
N ALA A 282 9.05 -57.57 -24.78
CA ALA A 282 8.21 -58.58 -25.42
C ALA A 282 8.52 -58.71 -26.94
N LEU A 283 8.78 -57.60 -27.62
CA LEU A 283 9.17 -57.58 -29.02
C LEU A 283 10.52 -58.27 -29.25
N ASP A 284 11.51 -58.05 -28.39
CA ASP A 284 12.81 -58.73 -28.48
C ASP A 284 12.75 -60.21 -28.08
N GLU A 285 11.88 -60.59 -27.13
CA GLU A 285 11.58 -61.99 -26.81
C GLU A 285 10.96 -62.72 -28.02
N GLU A 286 9.97 -62.13 -28.70
CA GLU A 286 9.42 -62.68 -29.95
C GLU A 286 10.45 -62.70 -31.09
N ARG A 287 11.31 -61.67 -31.22
CA ARG A 287 12.41 -61.67 -32.20
C ARG A 287 13.43 -62.78 -31.94
N VAL A 288 13.70 -63.14 -30.67
CA VAL A 288 14.58 -64.26 -30.31
C VAL A 288 13.87 -65.60 -30.55
N GLY A 289 12.64 -65.77 -30.06
CA GLY A 289 11.84 -66.99 -30.24
C GLY A 289 11.51 -67.28 -31.70
N GLY A 290 11.25 -66.26 -32.52
CA GLY A 290 11.08 -66.37 -33.97
C GLY A 290 12.37 -66.83 -34.67
N ARG A 291 13.52 -66.22 -34.35
CA ARG A 291 14.83 -66.66 -34.87
C ARG A 291 15.15 -68.11 -34.46
N HIS A 292 14.81 -68.51 -33.23
CA HIS A 292 15.01 -69.88 -32.77
C HIS A 292 14.10 -70.87 -33.52
N ARG A 293 12.79 -70.60 -33.63
CA ARG A 293 11.83 -71.40 -34.43
C ARG A 293 12.31 -71.61 -35.87
N VAL A 294 12.71 -70.54 -36.58
CA VAL A 294 13.24 -70.62 -37.95
C VAL A 294 14.54 -71.44 -38.02
N THR A 295 15.43 -71.31 -37.02
CA THR A 295 16.68 -72.09 -36.96
C THR A 295 16.41 -73.57 -36.71
N GLN A 296 15.46 -73.90 -35.83
CA GLN A 296 15.04 -75.26 -35.54
C GLN A 296 14.40 -75.92 -36.78
N VAL A 297 13.44 -75.27 -37.43
CA VAL A 297 12.81 -75.79 -38.66
C VAL A 297 13.86 -76.02 -39.76
N LYS A 298 14.84 -75.11 -39.91
CA LYS A 298 15.96 -75.32 -40.84
C LYS A 298 16.82 -76.53 -40.46
N ALA A 299 17.14 -76.72 -39.18
CA ALA A 299 17.90 -77.88 -38.70
C ALA A 299 17.12 -79.20 -38.89
N ASP A 300 15.82 -79.21 -38.64
CA ASP A 300 14.95 -80.37 -38.83
C ASP A 300 14.80 -80.76 -40.31
N ILE A 301 14.73 -79.78 -41.22
CA ILE A 301 14.74 -80.01 -42.67
C ILE A 301 16.10 -80.54 -43.13
N GLN A 302 17.21 -79.95 -42.65
CA GLN A 302 18.56 -80.42 -42.97
C GLN A 302 18.80 -81.85 -42.46
N GLY A 303 18.43 -82.14 -41.21
CA GLY A 303 18.52 -83.47 -40.62
C GLY A 303 17.66 -84.51 -41.36
N PHE A 304 16.43 -84.15 -41.75
CA PHE A 304 15.57 -84.99 -42.58
C PHE A 304 16.23 -85.33 -43.92
N LEU A 305 16.73 -84.33 -44.65
CA LEU A 305 17.39 -84.54 -45.94
C LEU A 305 18.65 -85.42 -45.80
N THR A 306 19.54 -85.06 -44.88
CA THR A 306 20.84 -85.75 -44.71
C THR A 306 20.70 -87.15 -44.12
N ALA A 307 19.80 -87.39 -43.15
CA ALA A 307 19.70 -88.68 -42.48
C ALA A 307 18.61 -89.61 -43.03
N GLN A 308 17.57 -89.09 -43.69
CA GLN A 308 16.43 -89.91 -44.15
C GLN A 308 16.26 -90.00 -45.66
N ILE A 309 16.80 -89.05 -46.45
CA ILE A 309 16.66 -89.03 -47.91
C ILE A 309 17.98 -89.38 -48.60
N MET A 310 19.09 -88.72 -48.26
CA MET A 310 20.41 -88.97 -48.86
C MET A 310 20.84 -90.45 -48.86
N PRO A 311 20.64 -91.24 -47.79
CA PRO A 311 20.99 -92.67 -47.81
C PRO A 311 20.13 -93.46 -48.81
N LEU A 312 18.83 -93.14 -48.94
CA LEU A 312 17.96 -93.84 -49.89
C LEU A 312 18.30 -93.50 -51.35
N VAL A 313 18.78 -92.28 -51.59
CA VAL A 313 19.30 -91.86 -52.91
C VAL A 313 20.63 -92.56 -53.22
N ALA A 314 21.49 -92.75 -52.22
CA ALA A 314 22.73 -93.54 -52.36
C ALA A 314 22.43 -95.02 -52.65
N ASP A 315 21.59 -95.67 -51.83
CA ASP A 315 21.09 -97.04 -52.05
C ASP A 315 20.55 -97.24 -53.48
N ALA A 316 19.71 -96.30 -53.95
CA ALA A 316 19.12 -96.34 -55.28
C ALA A 316 20.18 -96.15 -56.39
N GLY A 317 21.12 -95.23 -56.20
CA GLY A 317 22.23 -94.99 -57.13
C GLY A 317 23.17 -96.19 -57.26
N GLU A 318 23.54 -96.82 -56.14
CA GLU A 318 24.31 -98.06 -56.12
C GLU A 318 23.54 -99.21 -56.80
N ALA A 319 22.27 -99.42 -56.43
CA ALA A 319 21.43 -100.46 -57.01
C ALA A 319 21.22 -100.31 -58.53
N ALA A 320 21.14 -99.07 -59.04
CA ALA A 320 21.07 -98.75 -60.46
C ALA A 320 22.42 -98.94 -61.20
N SER A 321 23.55 -98.82 -60.49
CA SER A 321 24.90 -98.92 -61.05
C SER A 321 25.44 -100.36 -61.12
N LEU A 322 24.78 -101.32 -60.48
CA LEU A 322 25.06 -102.76 -60.61
C LEU A 322 24.74 -103.26 -62.02
N ASN A 323 25.38 -104.35 -62.44
CA ASN A 323 25.13 -104.98 -63.73
C ASN A 323 24.87 -106.51 -63.55
N PRO A 324 23.65 -107.01 -63.81
CA PRO A 324 22.46 -106.28 -64.23
C PRO A 324 21.90 -105.34 -63.13
N PRO A 325 21.29 -104.19 -63.49
CA PRO A 325 20.72 -103.25 -62.52
C PRO A 325 19.59 -103.84 -61.67
N ARG A 326 19.57 -103.51 -60.36
CA ARG A 326 18.56 -104.00 -59.42
C ARG A 326 17.34 -103.07 -59.39
N VAL A 327 16.62 -103.00 -60.52
CA VAL A 327 15.49 -102.08 -60.76
C VAL A 327 14.43 -102.09 -59.64
N HIS A 328 14.16 -103.26 -59.03
CA HIS A 328 13.21 -103.37 -57.91
C HIS A 328 13.65 -102.57 -56.66
N VAL A 329 14.94 -102.59 -56.30
CA VAL A 329 15.47 -101.81 -55.16
C VAL A 329 15.40 -100.31 -55.46
N VAL A 330 15.66 -99.91 -56.71
CA VAL A 330 15.54 -98.52 -57.14
C VAL A 330 14.10 -98.02 -56.98
N ALA A 331 13.11 -98.81 -57.43
CA ALA A 331 11.70 -98.48 -57.26
C ALA A 331 11.28 -98.38 -55.78
N GLU A 332 11.61 -99.39 -54.97
CA GLU A 332 11.33 -99.44 -53.52
C GLU A 332 11.92 -98.21 -52.78
N ARG A 333 13.15 -97.80 -53.14
CA ARG A 333 13.81 -96.63 -52.54
C ARG A 333 13.15 -95.32 -52.98
N VAL A 334 12.77 -95.18 -54.25
CA VAL A 334 12.05 -93.99 -54.77
C VAL A 334 10.67 -93.85 -54.13
N GLU A 335 9.92 -94.95 -53.99
CA GLU A 335 8.63 -94.98 -53.29
C GLU A 335 8.80 -94.59 -51.81
N THR A 336 9.78 -95.17 -51.12
CA THR A 336 10.13 -94.82 -49.72
C THR A 336 10.53 -93.35 -49.56
N ILE A 337 11.21 -92.75 -50.55
CA ILE A 337 11.52 -91.31 -50.58
C ILE A 337 10.23 -90.49 -50.69
N GLY A 338 9.32 -90.87 -51.59
CA GLY A 338 8.00 -90.23 -51.75
C GLY A 338 7.21 -90.20 -50.45
N ASP A 339 7.06 -91.34 -49.79
CA ASP A 339 6.35 -91.49 -48.51
C ASP A 339 6.98 -90.69 -47.36
N ARG A 340 8.31 -90.54 -47.35
CA ARG A 340 9.02 -89.73 -46.35
C ARG A 340 8.81 -88.24 -46.62
N ILE A 341 8.88 -87.81 -47.88
CA ILE A 341 8.65 -86.42 -48.28
C ILE A 341 7.20 -86.02 -48.02
N GLY A 342 6.21 -86.84 -48.39
CA GLY A 342 4.79 -86.59 -48.14
C GLY A 342 4.50 -86.33 -46.66
N ARG A 343 4.95 -87.24 -45.77
CA ARG A 343 4.80 -87.07 -44.32
C ARG A 343 5.51 -85.84 -43.76
N LYS A 344 6.70 -85.47 -44.29
CA LYS A 344 7.39 -84.24 -43.83
C LYS A 344 6.69 -82.96 -44.32
N ILE A 345 6.07 -82.97 -45.49
CA ILE A 345 5.22 -81.86 -45.98
C ILE A 345 3.95 -81.72 -45.13
N GLU A 346 3.31 -82.83 -44.75
CA GLU A 346 2.12 -82.81 -43.90
C GLU A 346 2.44 -82.32 -42.47
N TRP A 347 3.58 -82.74 -41.92
CA TRP A 347 4.11 -82.18 -40.67
C TRP A 347 4.40 -80.67 -40.75
N LEU A 348 5.01 -80.19 -41.83
CA LEU A 348 5.25 -78.75 -42.03
C LEU A 348 3.94 -77.96 -42.08
N LYS A 349 2.91 -78.47 -42.78
CA LYS A 349 1.57 -77.86 -42.87
C LYS A 349 0.76 -77.88 -41.57
N SER A 350 1.20 -78.61 -40.56
CA SER A 350 0.57 -78.73 -39.24
C SER A 350 1.45 -78.19 -38.11
N SER A 351 2.48 -77.41 -38.47
CA SER A 351 3.42 -76.73 -37.55
C SER A 351 3.35 -75.20 -37.61
N ASP A 352 2.37 -74.65 -38.35
CA ASP A 352 1.92 -73.24 -38.29
C ASP A 352 0.70 -73.13 -37.36
#